data_AF-M2ACB2-F1
#
_entry.id   AF-M2ACB2-F1
#
_cell.length_a   1.000
_cell.length_b   1.000
_cell.length_c   1.000
_cell.angle_alpha   90.00
_cell.angle_beta   90.00
_cell.angle_gamma   90.00
#
_symmetry.space_group_name_H-M   'P 1'
#
loop_
_entity.id
_entity.type
_entity.pdbx_description
1 polymer ?
#
loop_
_entity_poly.entity_id
_entity_poly.type
_entity_poly.pdbx_seq_one_letter_code
_entity_poly.pdbx_strand_id
1 'polypeptide(L)'
;MTVHVFGHRNPDTDAICSALAYADFLRRTTRPDAVAACCGPPNERTEFALRKAKLAAPKIIMDVRPELEDICNRDVIVARTSDVFYEVYERMDEHELRSIPVLDDNDQLIGLVTLLDLLELVFQGGVDPYRSREVRTNLDKVVSVLGGSYQHAVDSSLNEDMILTVGAMSAGGFCERMKQFPADRLLVVSGDRPTIQLPALEMGVRGLVVTGGYELSSGLMELARGRGVTVINSPYDTATTTMRIKAAQLIEEVVNRDFLALSAKLPVAAAKQQIYRSAQTVFPVVDNQKLIGVLSKSDMVHPPRPQLVLVDHNEIGQAVEGAEDSDIVEVLDHHRLGGSLKSTGPIRFIMDPVGSTCTLVARMYRQEGLDPEPGIALCMASGIISDTLYLRSPTTTDVDRELLEWLQGYCKVELAEYANEFFEIGSALRSCTPDKVVREDCKQFEENGRRFSISQIEEIGLDLFWERQTELSQALVRLSEEENLEFSALLVTDISSNGSLLLMSSEPEGWEEINYPQLEDRLYKLENVVSRKKQLLPLISSLLENSPGPT
;
A
#
# COMPACT_ATOMS: atom_id res chain seq x y z
N MET A 1 -7.62 13.88 -4.09
CA MET A 1 -7.39 12.52 -3.56
C MET A 1 -8.05 11.60 -4.56
N THR A 2 -7.27 10.75 -5.20
CA THR A 2 -7.75 9.84 -6.26
C THR A 2 -9.03 9.12 -5.82
N VAL A 3 -10.03 9.10 -6.70
CA VAL A 3 -11.24 8.29 -6.48
C VAL A 3 -11.06 6.98 -7.20
N HIS A 4 -11.26 5.88 -6.48
CA HIS A 4 -11.25 4.57 -7.10
C HIS A 4 -12.67 4.10 -7.38
N VAL A 5 -12.92 3.71 -8.63
CA VAL A 5 -14.19 3.12 -9.07
C VAL A 5 -14.03 1.61 -9.12
N PHE A 6 -14.81 0.89 -8.32
CA PHE A 6 -14.73 -0.55 -8.15
C PHE A 6 -16.05 -1.25 -8.46
N GLY A 7 -15.97 -2.32 -9.24
CA GLY A 7 -17.00 -3.37 -9.25
C GLY A 7 -16.93 -4.26 -8.01
N HIS A 8 -17.70 -5.34 -7.99
CA HIS A 8 -17.62 -6.31 -6.90
C HIS A 8 -16.27 -7.08 -6.88
N ARG A 9 -15.95 -7.69 -5.74
CA ARG A 9 -14.66 -8.31 -5.40
C ARG A 9 -14.25 -9.45 -6.32
N ASN A 10 -15.22 -10.20 -6.85
CA ASN A 10 -14.98 -11.25 -7.83
C ASN A 10 -15.44 -10.76 -9.21
N PRO A 11 -14.74 -9.80 -9.83
CA PRO A 11 -15.31 -8.98 -10.90
C PRO A 11 -15.72 -9.83 -12.12
N ASP A 12 -16.93 -9.59 -12.62
CA ASP A 12 -17.37 -10.09 -13.91
C ASP A 12 -17.16 -9.04 -15.02
N THR A 13 -17.78 -9.26 -16.18
CA THR A 13 -17.65 -8.33 -17.30
C THR A 13 -18.33 -7.00 -17.02
N ASP A 14 -19.52 -7.00 -16.42
CA ASP A 14 -20.27 -5.76 -16.19
C ASP A 14 -19.62 -4.92 -15.10
N ALA A 15 -19.18 -5.55 -14.01
CA ALA A 15 -18.40 -4.91 -12.94
C ALA A 15 -17.15 -4.19 -13.47
N ILE A 16 -16.37 -4.81 -14.36
CA ILE A 16 -15.17 -4.19 -14.94
C ILE A 16 -15.52 -3.11 -15.96
N CYS A 17 -16.48 -3.40 -16.85
CA CYS A 17 -16.84 -2.47 -17.91
C CYS A 17 -17.49 -1.20 -17.37
N SER A 18 -18.38 -1.34 -16.39
CA SER A 18 -19.02 -0.22 -15.71
C SER A 18 -18.00 0.60 -14.93
N ALA A 19 -17.02 -0.02 -14.26
CA ALA A 19 -15.97 0.70 -13.56
C ALA A 19 -15.11 1.56 -14.50
N LEU A 20 -14.72 1.01 -15.66
CA LEU A 20 -13.97 1.74 -16.69
C LEU A 20 -14.77 2.89 -17.28
N ALA A 21 -16.00 2.61 -17.71
CA ALA A 21 -16.86 3.59 -18.34
C ALA A 21 -17.26 4.71 -17.37
N TYR A 22 -17.54 4.38 -16.11
CA TYR A 22 -17.91 5.34 -15.10
C TYR A 22 -16.73 6.19 -14.63
N ALA A 23 -15.53 5.61 -14.49
CA ALA A 23 -14.32 6.39 -14.26
C ALA A 23 -14.06 7.39 -15.39
N ASP A 24 -14.31 7.00 -16.65
CA ASP A 24 -14.22 7.91 -17.79
C ASP A 24 -15.27 9.03 -17.73
N PHE A 25 -16.52 8.68 -17.43
CA PHE A 25 -17.60 9.64 -17.26
C PHE A 25 -17.28 10.67 -16.19
N LEU A 26 -16.81 10.21 -15.03
CA LEU A 26 -16.42 11.06 -13.91
C LEU A 26 -15.27 12.01 -14.28
N ARG A 27 -14.24 11.52 -14.97
CA ARG A 27 -13.12 12.37 -15.44
C ARG A 27 -13.57 13.49 -16.37
N ARG A 28 -14.60 13.23 -17.19
CA ARG A 28 -15.14 14.20 -18.15
C ARG A 28 -16.15 15.17 -17.55
N THR A 29 -16.59 14.95 -16.30
CA THR A 29 -17.66 15.73 -15.68
C THR A 29 -17.23 16.36 -14.36
N THR A 30 -17.07 15.56 -13.30
CA THR A 30 -16.97 16.05 -11.91
C THR A 30 -15.65 15.73 -11.23
N ARG A 31 -14.95 14.65 -11.63
CA ARG A 31 -13.77 14.11 -10.93
C ARG A 31 -12.64 13.75 -11.89
N PRO A 32 -11.76 14.70 -12.26
CA PRO A 32 -10.61 14.43 -13.14
C PRO A 32 -9.61 13.42 -12.55
N ASP A 33 -9.69 13.15 -11.24
CA ASP A 33 -8.87 12.20 -10.51
C ASP A 33 -9.50 10.79 -10.35
N ALA A 34 -10.57 10.48 -11.09
CA ALA A 34 -11.21 9.17 -11.04
C ALA A 34 -10.43 8.09 -11.83
N VAL A 35 -10.21 6.95 -11.17
CA VAL A 35 -9.43 5.81 -11.71
C VAL A 35 -10.20 4.51 -11.47
N ALA A 36 -10.38 3.71 -12.51
CA ALA A 36 -10.98 2.39 -12.39
C ALA A 36 -10.01 1.39 -11.75
N ALA A 37 -10.52 0.54 -10.87
CA ALA A 37 -9.77 -0.51 -10.20
C ALA A 37 -10.60 -1.81 -10.09
N CYS A 38 -9.91 -2.94 -9.90
CA CYS A 38 -10.54 -4.25 -9.77
C CYS A 38 -9.83 -5.15 -8.74
N CYS A 39 -10.56 -6.12 -8.19
CA CYS A 39 -10.11 -6.99 -7.11
C CYS A 39 -9.56 -8.35 -7.61
N GLY A 40 -8.82 -8.33 -8.73
CA GLY A 40 -8.24 -9.52 -9.34
C GLY A 40 -8.04 -9.38 -10.84
N PRO A 41 -7.41 -10.36 -11.49
CA PRO A 41 -7.29 -10.38 -12.95
C PRO A 41 -8.67 -10.54 -13.61
N PRO A 42 -8.92 -9.87 -14.76
CA PRO A 42 -10.14 -10.10 -15.54
C PRO A 42 -10.24 -11.56 -16.02
N ASN A 43 -11.46 -12.07 -16.16
CA ASN A 43 -11.69 -13.38 -16.78
C ASN A 43 -11.49 -13.32 -18.31
N GLU A 44 -11.45 -14.48 -18.98
CA GLU A 44 -11.17 -14.57 -20.43
C GLU A 44 -12.13 -13.75 -21.30
N ARG A 45 -13.43 -13.72 -20.94
CA ARG A 45 -14.44 -12.93 -21.67
C ARG A 45 -14.21 -11.44 -21.49
N THR A 46 -13.92 -11.00 -20.27
CA THR A 46 -13.59 -9.60 -20.00
C THR A 46 -12.28 -9.21 -20.69
N GLU A 47 -11.25 -10.05 -20.68
CA GLU A 47 -10.00 -9.79 -21.41
C GLU A 47 -10.23 -9.65 -22.92
N PHE A 48 -11.09 -10.48 -23.49
CA PHE A 48 -11.51 -10.35 -24.88
C PHE A 48 -12.22 -9.01 -25.14
N ALA A 49 -13.17 -8.64 -24.30
CA ALA A 49 -13.90 -7.38 -24.42
C ALA A 49 -12.94 -6.18 -24.38
N LEU A 50 -12.03 -6.13 -23.40
CA LEU A 50 -11.03 -5.08 -23.24
C LEU A 50 -10.09 -5.00 -24.45
N ARG A 51 -9.64 -6.15 -24.96
CA ARG A 51 -8.77 -6.24 -26.14
C ARG A 51 -9.46 -5.76 -27.42
N LYS A 52 -10.73 -6.14 -27.64
CA LYS A 52 -11.53 -5.65 -28.79
C LYS A 52 -11.82 -4.16 -28.65
N ALA A 53 -12.08 -3.68 -27.44
CA ALA A 53 -12.28 -2.27 -27.11
C ALA A 53 -10.98 -1.44 -27.13
N LYS A 54 -9.80 -2.10 -27.18
CA LYS A 54 -8.46 -1.48 -27.07
C LYS A 54 -8.28 -0.68 -25.78
N LEU A 55 -8.85 -1.18 -24.69
CA LEU A 55 -8.72 -0.60 -23.35
C LEU A 55 -7.73 -1.40 -22.51
N ALA A 56 -7.00 -0.72 -21.64
CA ALA A 56 -6.19 -1.38 -20.62
C ALA A 56 -7.11 -1.91 -19.51
N ALA A 57 -6.73 -3.05 -18.93
CA ALA A 57 -7.40 -3.55 -17.73
C ALA A 57 -7.28 -2.54 -16.57
N PRO A 58 -8.28 -2.46 -15.68
CA PRO A 58 -8.20 -1.62 -14.48
C PRO A 58 -7.00 -1.99 -13.60
N LYS A 59 -6.57 -1.05 -12.75
CA LYS A 59 -5.51 -1.32 -11.77
C LYS A 59 -6.01 -2.37 -10.77
N ILE A 60 -5.24 -3.42 -10.56
CA ILE A 60 -5.55 -4.43 -9.53
C ILE A 60 -5.22 -3.84 -8.16
N ILE A 61 -6.22 -3.76 -7.30
CA ILE A 61 -6.11 -3.31 -5.91
C ILE A 61 -6.91 -4.29 -5.05
N MET A 62 -6.22 -5.03 -4.19
CA MET A 62 -6.83 -6.06 -3.35
C MET A 62 -7.32 -5.51 -2.00
N ASP A 63 -6.66 -4.46 -1.51
CA ASP A 63 -6.92 -3.83 -0.21
C ASP A 63 -6.78 -2.31 -0.39
N VAL A 64 -7.76 -1.56 0.12
CA VAL A 64 -7.78 -0.09 0.05
C VAL A 64 -7.46 0.56 1.39
N ARG A 65 -7.22 -0.20 2.47
CA ARG A 65 -6.86 0.39 3.77
C ARG A 65 -5.62 1.27 3.60
N PRO A 66 -5.65 2.52 4.09
CA PRO A 66 -4.49 3.41 3.97
C PRO A 66 -3.32 2.83 4.77
N GLU A 67 -2.13 2.92 4.18
CA GLU A 67 -0.85 2.57 4.80
C GLU A 67 -0.21 3.82 5.41
N LEU A 68 0.78 3.67 6.29
CA LEU A 68 1.44 4.81 6.92
C LEU A 68 2.19 5.71 5.93
N GLU A 69 2.72 5.14 4.84
CA GLU A 69 3.40 5.93 3.79
C GLU A 69 2.48 6.88 3.01
N ASP A 70 1.18 6.63 3.04
CA ASP A 70 0.17 7.46 2.36
C ASP A 70 -0.14 8.74 3.14
N ILE A 71 0.14 8.73 4.44
CA ILE A 71 -0.30 9.78 5.36
C ILE A 71 0.85 10.46 6.13
N CYS A 72 2.05 9.89 6.10
CA CYS A 72 3.20 10.46 6.79
C CYS A 72 3.68 11.75 6.12
N ASN A 73 4.23 12.66 6.94
CA ASN A 73 4.90 13.83 6.41
C ASN A 73 6.27 13.40 5.86
N ARG A 74 6.48 13.61 4.56
CA ARG A 74 7.71 13.24 3.84
C ARG A 74 8.77 14.35 3.87
N ASP A 75 8.39 15.58 4.15
CA ASP A 75 9.31 16.71 4.28
C ASP A 75 9.91 16.70 5.70
N VAL A 76 10.75 15.71 5.95
CA VAL A 76 11.32 15.47 7.28
C VAL A 76 12.59 16.27 7.47
N ILE A 77 12.60 17.10 8.50
CA ILE A 77 13.82 17.72 9.03
C ILE A 77 14.54 16.67 9.88
N VAL A 78 15.82 16.44 9.60
CA VAL A 78 16.64 15.41 10.26
C VAL A 78 17.93 16.01 10.82
N ALA A 79 18.47 15.33 11.83
CA ALA A 79 19.83 15.54 12.32
C ALA A 79 20.73 14.37 11.90
N ARG A 80 22.05 14.58 11.97
CA ARG A 80 23.08 13.56 11.79
C ARG A 80 23.88 13.42 13.07
N THR A 81 24.50 12.26 13.27
CA THR A 81 25.39 12.00 14.43
C THR A 81 26.54 12.98 14.55
N SER A 82 26.99 13.54 13.43
CA SER A 82 28.06 14.53 13.33
C SER A 82 27.60 15.98 13.56
N ASP A 83 26.29 16.21 13.75
CA ASP A 83 25.77 17.52 14.10
C ASP A 83 26.04 17.85 15.57
N VAL A 84 26.06 19.15 15.86
CA VAL A 84 26.23 19.69 17.21
C VAL A 84 24.95 20.29 17.75
N PHE A 85 24.85 20.42 19.07
CA PHE A 85 23.68 20.96 19.77
C PHE A 85 23.11 22.22 19.09
N TYR A 86 23.96 23.21 18.77
CA TYR A 86 23.50 24.50 18.25
C TYR A 86 22.81 24.35 16.89
N GLU A 87 23.41 23.58 15.98
CA GLU A 87 22.86 23.35 14.63
C GLU A 87 21.52 22.60 14.70
N VAL A 88 21.40 21.60 15.57
CA VAL A 88 20.16 20.85 15.74
C VAL A 88 19.10 21.70 16.41
N TYR A 89 19.46 22.46 17.45
CA TYR A 89 18.55 23.38 18.13
C TYR A 89 18.00 24.44 17.19
N GLU A 90 18.84 25.04 16.33
CA GLU A 90 18.43 26.02 15.33
C GLU A 90 17.42 25.42 14.35
N ARG A 91 17.71 24.24 13.78
CA ARG A 91 16.76 23.52 12.92
C ARG A 91 15.45 23.21 13.64
N MET A 92 15.50 22.83 14.91
CA MET A 92 14.29 22.54 15.68
C MET A 92 13.47 23.80 15.99
N ASP A 93 14.11 24.92 16.30
CA ASP A 93 13.45 26.20 16.58
C ASP A 93 12.80 26.79 15.32
N GLU A 94 13.54 26.81 14.20
CA GLU A 94 13.05 27.31 12.91
C GLU A 94 11.82 26.55 12.40
N HIS A 95 11.73 25.25 12.70
CA HIS A 95 10.64 24.38 12.27
C HIS A 95 9.63 24.04 13.39
N GLU A 96 9.72 24.72 14.55
CA GLU A 96 8.85 24.50 15.73
C GLU A 96 8.78 23.03 16.21
N LEU A 97 9.88 22.30 16.08
CA LEU A 97 9.98 20.87 16.38
C LEU A 97 10.32 20.62 17.85
N ARG A 98 9.67 19.63 18.45
CA ARG A 98 10.02 19.14 19.81
C ARG A 98 10.93 17.92 19.81
N SER A 99 10.98 17.20 18.69
CA SER A 99 11.83 16.04 18.47
C SER A 99 12.22 15.96 17.00
N ILE A 100 13.42 15.46 16.73
CA ILE A 100 14.01 15.35 15.40
C ILE A 100 14.60 13.93 15.21
N PRO A 101 14.33 13.25 14.08
CA PRO A 101 14.98 12.00 13.75
C PRO A 101 16.47 12.18 13.46
N VAL A 102 17.28 11.19 13.85
CA VAL A 102 18.72 11.19 13.63
C VAL A 102 19.10 10.09 12.63
N LEU A 103 19.81 10.47 11.58
CA LEU A 103 20.33 9.56 10.57
C LEU A 103 21.84 9.35 10.75
N ASP A 104 22.33 8.18 10.33
CA ASP A 104 23.75 7.93 10.15
C ASP A 104 24.26 8.44 8.78
N ASP A 105 25.53 8.15 8.47
CA ASP A 105 26.16 8.51 7.19
C ASP A 105 25.61 7.72 5.99
N ASN A 106 24.85 6.63 6.22
CA ASN A 106 24.21 5.82 5.19
C ASN A 106 22.70 6.15 5.04
N ASP A 107 22.26 7.29 5.61
CA ASP A 107 20.87 7.73 5.67
C ASP A 107 19.91 6.72 6.34
N GLN A 108 20.43 5.90 7.25
CA GLN A 108 19.65 4.99 8.08
C GLN A 108 19.21 5.69 9.36
N LEU A 109 17.96 5.46 9.76
CA LEU A 109 17.44 5.99 11.01
C LEU A 109 18.05 5.23 12.19
N ILE A 110 18.73 5.95 13.08
CA ILE A 110 19.39 5.37 14.25
C ILE A 110 18.77 5.79 15.60
N GLY A 111 17.97 6.85 15.61
CA GLY A 111 17.45 7.41 16.86
C GLY A 111 16.59 8.65 16.71
N LEU A 112 16.15 9.17 17.85
CA LEU A 112 15.49 10.45 18.00
C LEU A 112 16.27 11.32 18.98
N VAL A 113 16.21 12.63 18.79
CA VAL A 113 16.66 13.62 19.78
C VAL A 113 15.49 14.54 20.09
N THR A 114 15.26 14.82 21.37
CA THR A 114 14.29 15.81 21.84
C THR A 114 15.00 17.07 22.33
N LEU A 115 14.25 18.16 22.48
CA LEU A 115 14.79 19.37 23.11
C LEU A 115 15.33 19.10 24.52
N LEU A 116 14.73 18.16 25.27
CA LEU A 116 15.20 17.82 26.61
C LEU A 116 16.57 17.13 26.54
N ASP A 117 16.74 16.15 25.64
CA ASP A 117 18.00 15.44 25.43
C ASP A 117 19.13 16.40 25.04
N LEU A 118 18.83 17.38 24.18
CA LEU A 118 19.77 18.45 23.83
C LEU A 118 20.18 19.27 25.06
N LEU A 119 19.22 19.67 25.91
CA LEU A 119 19.52 20.47 27.10
C LEU A 119 20.44 19.70 28.07
N GLU A 120 20.36 18.36 28.12
CA GLU A 120 21.28 17.57 28.93
C GLU A 120 22.74 17.79 28.54
N LEU A 121 23.08 17.94 27.26
CA LEU A 121 24.47 18.24 26.81
C LEU A 121 25.05 19.50 27.48
N VAL A 122 24.25 20.57 27.54
CA VAL A 122 24.72 21.87 28.03
C VAL A 122 24.72 21.94 29.56
N PHE A 123 23.76 21.27 30.20
CA PHE A 123 23.51 21.32 31.65
C PHE A 123 24.05 20.12 32.43
N GLN A 124 24.64 19.11 31.79
CA GLN A 124 25.36 18.03 32.45
C GLN A 124 26.44 18.61 33.38
N GLY A 125 26.31 18.34 34.67
CA GLY A 125 27.15 18.97 35.71
C GLY A 125 26.54 19.03 37.12
N GLY A 126 25.31 18.53 37.32
CA GLY A 126 24.59 18.61 38.60
C GLY A 126 25.26 17.90 39.80
N VAL A 127 26.30 17.09 39.59
CA VAL A 127 26.97 16.33 40.67
C VAL A 127 28.52 16.42 40.64
N ASP A 128 29.12 16.70 39.47
CA ASP A 128 30.59 16.77 39.32
C ASP A 128 31.04 18.06 38.60
N PRO A 129 31.70 19.00 39.31
CA PRO A 129 32.26 20.23 38.74
C PRO A 129 33.26 20.00 37.58
N TYR A 130 33.90 18.82 37.48
CA TYR A 130 34.84 18.50 36.42
C TYR A 130 34.12 18.16 35.11
N ARG A 131 33.08 17.31 35.15
CA ARG A 131 32.29 16.93 33.96
C ARG A 131 31.58 18.12 33.32
N SER A 132 31.24 19.14 34.11
CA SER A 132 30.60 20.38 33.61
C SER A 132 31.43 21.19 32.60
N ARG A 133 32.71 20.83 32.40
CA ARG A 133 33.67 21.52 31.52
C ARG A 133 34.06 20.70 30.29
N GLU A 134 33.65 19.44 30.24
CA GLU A 134 33.97 18.58 29.10
C GLU A 134 33.08 18.95 27.91
N VAL A 135 33.69 18.98 26.73
CA VAL A 135 33.02 19.27 25.46
C VAL A 135 33.58 18.30 24.44
N ARG A 136 32.76 17.35 24.00
CA ARG A 136 33.10 16.43 22.91
C ARG A 136 32.71 17.02 21.57
N THR A 137 33.70 17.47 20.79
CA THR A 137 33.48 18.13 19.49
C THR A 137 34.79 18.17 18.68
N ASN A 138 34.78 18.87 17.55
CA ASN A 138 35.99 19.27 16.83
C ASN A 138 36.08 20.80 16.73
N LEU A 139 37.26 21.32 16.42
CA LEU A 139 37.49 22.75 16.40
C LEU A 139 36.76 23.44 15.23
N ASP A 140 36.51 22.74 14.12
CA ASP A 140 35.78 23.31 12.98
C ASP A 140 34.33 23.64 13.38
N LYS A 141 33.67 22.73 14.10
CA LYS A 141 32.34 22.94 14.69
C LYS A 141 32.33 24.07 15.70
N VAL A 142 33.36 24.18 16.54
CA VAL A 142 33.51 25.31 17.47
C VAL A 142 33.57 26.64 16.71
N VAL A 143 34.37 26.74 15.64
CA VAL A 143 34.46 27.97 14.82
C VAL A 143 33.12 28.29 14.17
N SER A 144 32.44 27.29 13.61
CA SER A 144 31.12 27.42 12.98
C SER A 144 30.09 28.01 13.95
N VAL A 145 29.92 27.38 15.12
CA VAL A 145 28.95 27.83 16.15
C VAL A 145 29.30 29.20 16.71
N LEU A 146 30.59 29.54 16.78
CA LEU A 146 31.04 30.88 17.21
C LEU A 146 30.86 31.95 16.12
N GLY A 147 30.60 31.60 14.86
CA GLY A 147 30.72 32.56 13.75
C GLY A 147 32.10 33.22 13.72
N GLY A 148 33.14 32.46 14.13
CA GLY A 148 34.50 32.94 14.32
C GLY A 148 35.41 32.64 13.14
N SER A 149 36.73 32.76 13.36
CA SER A 149 37.74 32.41 12.36
C SER A 149 39.02 31.88 12.99
N TYR A 150 39.79 31.10 12.23
CA TYR A 150 41.12 30.67 12.65
C TYR A 150 42.15 31.78 12.42
N GLN A 151 42.96 32.06 13.43
CA GLN A 151 44.24 32.76 13.26
C GLN A 151 45.37 31.75 12.99
N HIS A 152 45.21 30.53 13.52
CA HIS A 152 46.04 29.36 13.22
C HIS A 152 45.27 28.08 13.54
N ALA A 153 45.38 27.05 12.71
CA ALA A 153 44.69 25.78 12.90
C ALA A 153 45.68 24.61 12.82
N VAL A 154 45.46 23.62 13.70
CA VAL A 154 46.18 22.34 13.73
C VAL A 154 45.15 21.24 13.97
N ASP A 155 45.09 20.26 13.06
CA ASP A 155 44.21 19.08 13.13
C ASP A 155 42.78 19.41 13.58
N SER A 156 42.12 20.38 12.94
CA SER A 156 40.89 21.00 13.45
C SER A 156 39.62 20.14 13.30
N SER A 157 39.64 19.14 12.43
CA SER A 157 38.49 18.29 12.10
C SER A 157 38.37 17.03 12.96
N LEU A 158 39.26 16.83 13.94
CA LEU A 158 39.27 15.66 14.80
C LEU A 158 38.21 15.78 15.91
N ASN A 159 37.29 14.80 15.98
CA ASN A 159 36.36 14.70 17.11
C ASN A 159 37.11 14.23 18.36
N GLU A 160 37.11 15.05 19.41
CA GLU A 160 37.89 14.83 20.63
C GLU A 160 37.20 15.41 21.87
N ASP A 161 37.57 14.91 23.05
CA ASP A 161 37.05 15.38 24.32
C ASP A 161 37.92 16.52 24.87
N MET A 162 37.45 17.76 24.76
CA MET A 162 38.15 18.96 25.23
C MET A 162 37.65 19.41 26.61
N ILE A 163 38.54 20.07 27.36
CA ILE A 163 38.26 20.64 28.68
C ILE A 163 38.27 22.16 28.57
N LEU A 164 37.09 22.77 28.71
CA LEU A 164 36.91 24.21 28.62
C LEU A 164 37.40 24.92 29.89
N THR A 165 38.36 25.83 29.75
CA THR A 165 38.90 26.61 30.86
C THR A 165 38.91 28.11 30.56
N VAL A 166 38.29 28.90 31.43
CA VAL A 166 38.20 30.36 31.27
C VAL A 166 39.25 31.09 32.12
N GLY A 167 39.96 32.03 31.51
CA GLY A 167 40.98 32.89 32.13
C GLY A 167 40.46 33.98 33.07
N ALA A 168 39.49 33.67 33.94
CA ALA A 168 38.79 34.65 34.79
C ALA A 168 39.52 35.02 36.09
N MET A 169 40.57 34.29 36.49
CA MET A 169 41.29 34.49 37.76
C MET A 169 42.63 35.25 37.58
N SER A 170 43.41 35.38 38.66
CA SER A 170 44.79 35.88 38.57
C SER A 170 45.66 34.95 37.71
N ALA A 171 46.71 35.49 37.09
CA ALA A 171 47.59 34.70 36.23
C ALA A 171 48.17 33.47 36.95
N GLY A 172 48.65 33.65 38.20
CA GLY A 172 49.15 32.54 39.01
C GLY A 172 48.10 31.47 39.31
N GLY A 173 46.88 31.86 39.70
CA GLY A 173 45.80 30.91 39.96
C GLY A 173 45.36 30.15 38.71
N PHE A 174 45.41 30.80 37.55
CA PHE A 174 45.09 30.20 36.26
C PHE A 174 46.14 29.15 35.85
N CYS A 175 47.44 29.46 35.99
CA CYS A 175 48.51 28.51 35.70
C CYS A 175 48.42 27.24 36.57
N GLU A 176 48.17 27.39 37.87
CA GLU A 176 47.99 26.23 38.76
C GLU A 176 46.77 25.39 38.40
N ARG A 177 45.69 26.03 37.95
CA ARG A 177 44.49 25.32 37.48
C ARG A 177 44.75 24.55 36.19
N MET A 178 45.44 25.15 35.22
CA MET A 178 45.75 24.50 33.94
C MET A 178 46.56 23.21 34.13
N LYS A 179 47.53 23.21 35.07
CA LYS A 179 48.35 22.03 35.39
C LYS A 179 47.55 20.82 35.91
N GLN A 180 46.28 21.00 36.27
CA GLN A 180 45.40 19.92 36.72
C GLN A 180 44.86 19.08 35.56
N PHE A 181 45.04 19.52 34.31
CA PHE A 181 44.49 18.88 33.12
C PHE A 181 45.56 18.64 32.05
N PRO A 182 45.38 17.64 31.16
CA PRO A 182 46.25 17.42 30.02
C PRO A 182 46.24 18.62 29.06
N ALA A 183 47.41 19.13 28.70
CA ALA A 183 47.54 20.32 27.84
C ALA A 183 46.89 20.11 26.47
N ASP A 184 47.09 18.94 25.87
CA ASP A 184 46.54 18.49 24.59
C ASP A 184 45.00 18.34 24.57
N ARG A 185 44.32 18.47 25.72
CA ARG A 185 42.86 18.51 25.83
C ARG A 185 42.31 19.87 26.24
N LEU A 186 43.15 20.82 26.61
CA LEU A 186 42.70 22.11 27.16
C LEU A 186 42.30 23.10 26.07
N LEU A 187 41.05 23.55 26.11
CA LEU A 187 40.55 24.67 25.31
C LEU A 187 40.43 25.91 26.20
N VAL A 188 41.36 26.84 26.06
CA VAL A 188 41.44 28.05 26.88
C VAL A 188 40.64 29.19 26.25
N VAL A 189 39.79 29.85 27.04
CA VAL A 189 39.06 31.06 26.62
C VAL A 189 39.60 32.27 27.36
N SER A 190 40.04 33.28 26.62
CA SER A 190 40.58 34.54 27.16
C SER A 190 40.20 35.71 26.27
N GLY A 191 39.93 36.88 26.85
CA GLY A 191 39.93 38.14 26.09
C GLY A 191 41.36 38.57 25.72
N ASP A 192 41.54 39.85 25.39
CA ASP A 192 42.86 40.46 25.17
C ASP A 192 43.64 40.58 26.49
N ARG A 193 44.28 39.49 26.88
CA ARG A 193 45.00 39.39 28.16
C ARG A 193 46.27 38.56 27.98
N PRO A 194 47.39 39.20 27.56
CA PRO A 194 48.66 38.51 27.36
C PRO A 194 49.13 37.70 28.58
N THR A 195 48.79 38.14 29.80
CA THR A 195 49.12 37.42 31.04
C THR A 195 48.44 36.05 31.21
N ILE A 196 47.39 35.77 30.42
CA ILE A 196 46.70 34.47 30.37
C ILE A 196 47.05 33.73 29.07
N GLN A 197 47.10 34.46 27.96
CA GLN A 197 47.41 33.90 26.65
C GLN A 197 48.83 33.30 26.61
N LEU A 198 49.85 34.02 27.10
CA LEU A 198 51.24 33.56 27.05
C LEU A 198 51.45 32.22 27.80
N PRO A 199 51.05 32.06 29.08
CA PRO A 199 51.20 30.77 29.77
C PRO A 199 50.44 29.61 29.11
N ALA A 200 49.27 29.87 28.51
CA ALA A 200 48.51 28.85 27.79
C ALA A 200 49.27 28.35 26.55
N LEU A 201 49.86 29.27 25.78
CA LEU A 201 50.67 28.94 24.60
C LEU A 201 51.96 28.22 24.97
N GLU A 202 52.66 28.65 26.03
CA GLU A 202 53.90 28.00 26.50
C GLU A 202 53.67 26.55 26.91
N MET A 203 52.51 26.27 27.52
CA MET A 203 52.11 24.92 27.93
C MET A 203 51.72 24.03 26.74
N GLY A 204 51.42 24.61 25.57
CA GLY A 204 50.99 23.86 24.39
C GLY A 204 49.55 23.34 24.53
N VAL A 205 48.62 24.20 24.95
CA VAL A 205 47.20 23.82 25.05
C VAL A 205 46.62 23.40 23.69
N ARG A 206 45.55 22.59 23.69
CA ARG A 206 44.87 22.18 22.44
C ARG A 206 44.42 23.36 21.59
N GLY A 207 43.85 24.36 22.24
CA GLY A 207 43.44 25.58 21.57
C GLY A 207 43.28 26.77 22.50
N LEU A 208 43.43 27.97 21.93
CA LEU A 208 43.20 29.25 22.56
C LEU A 208 42.12 30.01 21.77
N VAL A 209 41.00 30.30 22.44
CA VAL A 209 39.91 31.13 21.90
C VAL A 209 40.06 32.55 22.44
N VAL A 210 40.32 33.49 21.55
CA VAL A 210 40.39 34.92 21.86
C VAL A 210 39.03 35.56 21.67
N THR A 211 38.47 36.13 22.74
CA THR A 211 37.10 36.68 22.77
C THR A 211 37.09 38.17 22.42
N GLY A 212 35.93 38.72 22.09
CA GLY A 212 35.73 40.16 21.84
C GLY A 212 36.25 40.65 20.49
N GLY A 213 36.54 39.76 19.54
CA GLY A 213 37.07 40.10 18.22
C GLY A 213 38.55 40.44 18.19
N TYR A 214 39.27 40.31 19.32
CA TYR A 214 40.69 40.62 19.38
C TYR A 214 41.56 39.58 18.67
N GLU A 215 42.71 40.03 18.18
CA GLU A 215 43.74 39.18 17.57
C GLU A 215 44.92 38.99 18.52
N LEU A 216 45.63 37.87 18.39
CA LEU A 216 46.90 37.71 19.11
C LEU A 216 47.96 38.62 18.51
N SER A 217 48.75 39.23 19.39
CA SER A 217 49.98 39.92 18.97
C SER A 217 50.91 38.98 18.19
N SER A 218 51.67 39.54 17.25
CA SER A 218 52.56 38.79 16.35
C SER A 218 53.51 37.84 17.10
N GLY A 219 54.13 38.29 18.20
CA GLY A 219 55.04 37.46 18.99
C GLY A 219 54.36 36.26 19.65
N LEU A 220 53.12 36.41 20.12
CA LEU A 220 52.36 35.28 20.67
C LEU A 220 51.86 34.35 19.56
N MET A 221 51.54 34.88 18.37
CA MET A 221 51.16 34.06 17.22
C MET A 221 52.32 33.18 16.74
N GLU A 222 53.55 33.69 16.71
CA GLU A 222 54.74 32.86 16.42
C GLU A 222 54.93 31.74 17.44
N LEU A 223 54.72 32.03 18.73
CA LEU A 223 54.77 31.03 19.79
C LEU A 223 53.70 29.95 19.60
N ALA A 224 52.46 30.34 19.30
CA ALA A 224 51.37 29.41 19.02
C ALA A 224 51.70 28.47 17.84
N ARG A 225 52.26 29.00 16.75
CA ARG A 225 52.73 28.19 15.61
C ARG A 225 53.86 27.23 16.00
N GLY A 226 54.84 27.71 16.75
CA GLY A 226 55.97 26.90 17.21
C GLY A 226 55.56 25.79 18.19
N ARG A 227 54.43 25.95 18.89
CA ARG A 227 53.88 24.99 19.85
C ARG A 227 52.72 24.16 19.31
N GLY A 228 52.28 24.40 18.08
CA GLY A 228 51.17 23.67 17.46
C GLY A 228 49.80 23.94 18.10
N VAL A 229 49.59 25.14 18.69
CA VAL A 229 48.35 25.50 19.37
C VAL A 229 47.37 26.13 18.39
N THR A 230 46.16 25.57 18.27
CA THR A 230 45.10 26.20 17.46
C THR A 230 44.63 27.50 18.10
N VAL A 231 44.48 28.56 17.31
CA VAL A 231 44.01 29.87 17.75
C VAL A 231 42.74 30.23 17.00
N ILE A 232 41.67 30.47 17.75
CA ILE A 232 40.35 30.85 17.25
C ILE A 232 40.02 32.27 17.71
N ASN A 233 39.54 33.11 16.80
CA ASN A 233 38.90 34.39 17.13
C ASN A 233 37.38 34.17 17.33
N SER A 234 36.84 34.67 18.44
CA SER A 234 35.40 34.78 18.66
C SER A 234 34.98 36.26 18.72
N PRO A 235 33.96 36.66 17.95
CA PRO A 235 33.45 38.04 17.98
C PRO A 235 32.68 38.38 19.28
N TYR A 236 32.35 37.37 20.09
CA TYR A 236 31.53 37.51 21.29
C TYR A 236 32.37 37.72 22.55
N ASP A 237 31.75 38.22 23.62
CA ASP A 237 32.39 38.26 24.93
C ASP A 237 32.64 36.86 25.51
N THR A 238 33.46 36.80 26.56
CA THR A 238 33.86 35.54 27.20
C THR A 238 32.70 34.66 27.67
N ALA A 239 31.62 35.23 28.19
CA ALA A 239 30.48 34.44 28.67
C ALA A 239 29.73 33.82 27.49
N THR A 240 29.40 34.61 26.48
CA THR A 240 28.71 34.12 25.26
C THR A 240 29.57 33.13 24.49
N THR A 241 30.88 33.37 24.35
CA THR A 241 31.82 32.42 23.72
C THR A 241 31.83 31.09 24.48
N THR A 242 31.90 31.12 25.81
CA THR A 242 31.90 29.90 26.63
C THR A 242 30.59 29.11 26.44
N MET A 243 29.44 29.78 26.44
CA MET A 243 28.13 29.15 26.22
C MET A 243 28.02 28.54 24.81
N ARG A 244 28.49 29.25 23.78
CA ARG A 244 28.50 28.76 22.40
C ARG A 244 29.44 27.58 22.18
N ILE A 245 30.59 27.54 22.85
CA ILE A 245 31.48 26.36 22.83
C ILE A 245 30.77 25.14 23.44
N LYS A 246 30.02 25.31 24.54
CA LYS A 246 29.19 24.23 25.10
C LYS A 246 28.09 23.79 24.14
N ALA A 247 27.48 24.72 23.43
CA ALA A 247 26.51 24.45 22.37
C ALA A 247 27.14 23.80 21.12
N ALA A 248 28.47 23.68 21.04
CA ALA A 248 29.16 22.97 19.97
C ALA A 248 29.41 21.49 20.29
N GLN A 249 28.87 20.93 21.38
CA GLN A 249 28.95 19.50 21.66
C GLN A 249 28.20 18.67 20.62
N LEU A 250 28.80 17.54 20.20
CA LEU A 250 28.17 16.57 19.30
C LEU A 250 26.95 15.94 19.96
N ILE A 251 25.89 15.70 19.17
CA ILE A 251 24.63 15.13 19.70
C ILE A 251 24.68 13.63 19.92
N GLU A 252 25.72 12.93 19.42
CA GLU A 252 25.80 11.47 19.37
C GLU A 252 25.47 10.78 20.71
N GLU A 253 25.93 11.33 21.83
CA GLU A 253 25.74 10.74 23.17
C GLU A 253 24.31 10.86 23.71
N VAL A 254 23.52 11.79 23.19
CA VAL A 254 22.12 12.03 23.62
C VAL A 254 21.10 11.52 22.61
N VAL A 255 21.55 10.84 21.54
CA VAL A 255 20.65 10.17 20.60
C VAL A 255 19.93 9.03 21.32
N ASN A 256 18.62 9.15 21.49
CA ASN A 256 17.80 8.09 22.06
C ASN A 256 17.57 6.99 21.03
N ARG A 257 18.09 5.79 21.33
CA ARG A 257 17.97 4.58 20.50
C ARG A 257 16.80 3.68 20.91
N ASP A 258 16.12 3.98 22.01
CA ASP A 258 14.88 3.32 22.46
C ASP A 258 13.68 4.17 22.02
N PHE A 259 13.24 3.94 20.79
CA PHE A 259 12.14 4.67 20.17
C PHE A 259 11.25 3.75 19.33
N LEU A 260 10.00 4.17 19.13
CA LEU A 260 9.06 3.46 18.27
C LEU A 260 9.17 3.99 16.83
N ALA A 261 9.70 3.16 15.93
CA ALA A 261 9.58 3.32 14.48
C ALA A 261 8.47 2.42 13.93
N LEU A 262 7.76 2.90 12.91
CA LEU A 262 6.64 2.19 12.29
C LEU A 262 6.98 1.83 10.85
N SER A 263 6.55 0.66 10.39
CA SER A 263 6.72 0.26 8.98
C SER A 263 5.85 1.13 8.07
N ALA A 264 6.42 1.54 6.93
CA ALA A 264 5.71 2.24 5.84
C ALA A 264 4.44 1.50 5.39
N LYS A 265 4.49 0.17 5.36
CA LYS A 265 3.40 -0.73 4.95
C LYS A 265 2.43 -1.11 6.07
N LEU A 266 2.58 -0.54 7.27
CA LEU A 266 1.66 -0.82 8.36
C LEU A 266 0.31 -0.14 8.09
N PRO A 267 -0.83 -0.86 8.18
CA PRO A 267 -2.14 -0.22 8.07
C PRO A 267 -2.36 0.82 9.17
N VAL A 268 -2.95 1.97 8.80
CA VAL A 268 -3.19 3.09 9.73
C VAL A 268 -3.99 2.66 10.97
N ALA A 269 -4.99 1.79 10.81
CA ALA A 269 -5.80 1.28 11.91
C ALA A 269 -4.96 0.54 12.96
N ALA A 270 -3.98 -0.27 12.53
CA ALA A 270 -3.08 -1.00 13.42
C ALA A 270 -2.07 -0.08 14.10
N ALA A 271 -1.54 0.89 13.35
CA ALA A 271 -0.60 1.89 13.86
C ALA A 271 -1.21 2.77 14.96
N LYS A 272 -2.50 3.10 14.83
CA LYS A 272 -3.24 3.91 15.80
C LYS A 272 -3.10 3.35 17.22
N GLN A 273 -3.30 2.04 17.41
CA GLN A 273 -3.20 1.41 18.72
C GLN A 273 -1.79 1.52 19.34
N GLN A 274 -0.73 1.44 18.52
CA GLN A 274 0.65 1.57 18.99
C GLN A 274 0.98 3.02 19.37
N ILE A 275 0.60 3.97 18.52
CA ILE A 275 0.84 5.42 18.70
C ILE A 275 0.14 5.95 19.97
N TYR A 276 -1.11 5.58 20.22
CA TYR A 276 -1.86 6.08 21.38
C TYR A 276 -1.29 5.61 22.73
N ARG A 277 -0.63 4.45 22.77
CA ARG A 277 -0.02 3.90 23.99
C ARG A 277 1.36 4.47 24.28
N SER A 278 2.03 5.06 23.28
CA SER A 278 3.37 5.59 23.43
C SER A 278 3.38 7.00 24.02
N ALA A 279 4.39 7.31 24.85
CA ALA A 279 4.68 8.66 25.32
C ALA A 279 5.38 9.52 24.25
N GLN A 280 5.95 8.90 23.22
CA GLN A 280 6.62 9.55 22.10
C GLN A 280 5.67 10.50 21.35
N THR A 281 6.21 11.61 20.84
CA THR A 281 5.44 12.67 20.15
C THR A 281 5.54 12.58 18.64
N VAL A 282 6.69 12.12 18.13
CA VAL A 282 7.01 11.97 16.71
C VAL A 282 7.37 10.53 16.43
N PHE A 283 6.74 9.90 15.44
CA PHE A 283 6.89 8.50 15.07
C PHE A 283 7.51 8.40 13.68
N PRO A 284 8.79 8.00 13.58
CA PRO A 284 9.41 7.74 12.29
C PRO A 284 8.69 6.61 11.55
N VAL A 285 8.42 6.83 10.27
CA VAL A 285 7.91 5.83 9.34
C VAL A 285 9.08 5.39 8.47
N VAL A 286 9.37 4.08 8.48
CA VAL A 286 10.56 3.51 7.85
C VAL A 286 10.21 2.38 6.90
N ASP A 287 11.04 2.23 5.88
CA ASP A 287 11.11 1.03 5.04
C ASP A 287 12.55 0.52 5.05
N ASN A 288 12.77 -0.70 5.53
CA ASN A 288 14.11 -1.29 5.69
C ASN A 288 15.12 -0.35 6.40
N GLN A 289 14.72 0.28 7.51
CA GLN A 289 15.48 1.28 8.30
C GLN A 289 15.73 2.64 7.61
N LYS A 290 15.39 2.78 6.33
CA LYS A 290 15.39 4.07 5.65
C LYS A 290 14.18 4.88 6.08
N LEU A 291 14.40 6.13 6.44
CA LEU A 291 13.33 7.05 6.82
C LEU A 291 12.51 7.44 5.57
N ILE A 292 11.21 7.19 5.62
CA ILE A 292 10.24 7.57 4.57
C ILE A 292 9.50 8.85 4.97
N GLY A 293 9.18 8.99 6.25
CA GLY A 293 8.45 10.14 6.77
C GLY A 293 8.35 10.14 8.29
N VAL A 294 7.61 11.10 8.83
CA VAL A 294 7.27 11.16 10.27
C VAL A 294 5.78 11.33 10.46
N LEU A 295 5.28 10.84 11.60
CA LEU A 295 3.91 11.00 12.04
C LEU A 295 3.86 11.61 13.43
N SER A 296 2.83 12.39 13.68
CA SER A 296 2.45 12.90 14.99
C SER A 296 1.13 12.28 15.45
N LYS A 297 0.79 12.44 16.72
CA LYS A 297 -0.53 12.01 17.23
C LYS A 297 -1.69 12.75 16.55
N SER A 298 -1.49 14.00 16.15
CA SER A 298 -2.49 14.81 15.44
C SER A 298 -2.84 14.21 14.07
N ASP A 299 -1.87 13.64 13.37
CA ASP A 299 -2.07 13.04 12.04
C ASP A 299 -2.98 11.81 12.11
N MET A 300 -3.09 11.17 13.29
CA MET A 300 -3.94 9.98 13.52
C MET A 300 -5.39 10.31 13.92
N VAL A 301 -5.72 11.58 14.18
CA VAL A 301 -7.06 11.98 14.63
C VAL A 301 -8.07 11.84 13.50
N HIS A 302 -7.70 12.34 12.31
CA HIS A 302 -8.51 12.26 11.08
C HIS A 302 -7.61 11.83 9.91
N PRO A 303 -7.20 10.55 9.85
CA PRO A 303 -6.42 10.09 8.72
C PRO A 303 -7.26 10.23 7.44
N PRO A 304 -6.66 10.69 6.33
CA PRO A 304 -7.35 10.76 5.06
C PRO A 304 -7.85 9.36 4.69
N ARG A 305 -9.11 9.29 4.25
CA ARG A 305 -9.75 8.05 3.82
C ARG A 305 -9.74 7.98 2.30
N PRO A 306 -9.46 6.79 1.73
CA PRO A 306 -9.66 6.56 0.31
C PRO A 306 -11.10 6.87 -0.06
N GLN A 307 -11.31 7.47 -1.23
CA GLN A 307 -12.65 7.71 -1.76
C GLN A 307 -13.01 6.64 -2.77
N LEU A 308 -14.16 6.00 -2.56
CA LEU A 308 -14.61 4.88 -3.38
C LEU A 308 -15.93 5.20 -4.07
N VAL A 309 -16.04 4.77 -5.32
CA VAL A 309 -17.30 4.61 -6.02
C VAL A 309 -17.53 3.13 -6.22
N LEU A 310 -18.70 2.65 -5.83
CA LEU A 310 -19.10 1.27 -6.08
C LEU A 310 -19.99 1.22 -7.31
N VAL A 311 -19.66 0.33 -8.25
CA VAL A 311 -20.51 0.00 -9.38
C VAL A 311 -20.89 -1.47 -9.27
N ASP A 312 -22.09 -1.80 -9.74
CA ASP A 312 -22.57 -3.18 -9.87
C ASP A 312 -22.79 -3.94 -8.55
N HIS A 313 -22.67 -3.26 -7.42
CA HIS A 313 -23.02 -3.80 -6.11
C HIS A 313 -23.20 -2.69 -5.08
N ASN A 314 -23.99 -2.99 -4.05
CA ASN A 314 -24.15 -2.15 -2.86
C ASN A 314 -23.80 -2.88 -1.55
N GLU A 315 -23.55 -4.19 -1.60
CA GLU A 315 -23.23 -4.99 -0.41
C GLU A 315 -21.74 -4.89 -0.04
N ILE A 316 -21.41 -4.36 1.14
CA ILE A 316 -20.01 -4.25 1.63
C ILE A 316 -19.26 -5.59 1.61
N GLY A 317 -19.94 -6.71 1.87
CA GLY A 317 -19.32 -8.04 1.82
C GLY A 317 -18.82 -8.45 0.43
N GLN A 318 -19.29 -7.75 -0.61
CA GLN A 318 -18.86 -7.92 -2.00
C GLN A 318 -17.88 -6.84 -2.45
N ALA A 319 -17.56 -5.83 -1.62
CA ALA A 319 -16.63 -4.77 -1.98
C ALA A 319 -15.16 -5.20 -1.82
N VAL A 320 -14.25 -4.34 -2.26
CA VAL A 320 -12.81 -4.46 -2.02
C VAL A 320 -12.48 -4.51 -0.52
N GLU A 321 -11.45 -5.25 -0.12
CA GLU A 321 -11.06 -5.34 1.29
C GLU A 321 -10.68 -3.95 1.83
N GLY A 322 -11.22 -3.57 3.00
CA GLY A 322 -11.01 -2.22 3.55
C GLY A 322 -12.02 -1.17 3.11
N ALA A 323 -13.03 -1.52 2.32
CA ALA A 323 -14.08 -0.59 1.91
C ALA A 323 -14.82 0.04 3.11
N GLU A 324 -14.92 -0.68 4.23
CA GLU A 324 -15.51 -0.18 5.48
C GLU A 324 -14.72 0.96 6.14
N ASP A 325 -13.43 1.06 5.87
CA ASP A 325 -12.53 2.11 6.36
C ASP A 325 -12.41 3.30 5.37
N SER A 326 -13.16 3.24 4.26
CA SER A 326 -13.11 4.21 3.17
C SER A 326 -14.36 5.08 3.12
N ASP A 327 -14.25 6.22 2.42
CA ASP A 327 -15.38 7.10 2.16
C ASP A 327 -16.03 6.71 0.82
N ILE A 328 -17.11 5.94 0.90
CA ILE A 328 -17.93 5.61 -0.27
C ILE A 328 -18.72 6.86 -0.66
N VAL A 329 -18.46 7.41 -1.84
CA VAL A 329 -19.02 8.70 -2.30
C VAL A 329 -20.18 8.52 -3.28
N GLU A 330 -20.14 7.46 -4.10
CA GLU A 330 -21.20 7.15 -5.06
C GLU A 330 -21.42 5.64 -5.19
N VAL A 331 -22.66 5.22 -5.46
CA VAL A 331 -23.03 3.84 -5.78
C VAL A 331 -23.93 3.82 -7.01
N LEU A 332 -23.60 2.98 -7.99
CA LEU A 332 -24.41 2.69 -9.17
C LEU A 332 -24.68 1.19 -9.19
N ASP A 333 -25.95 0.79 -9.10
CA ASP A 333 -26.27 -0.64 -9.00
C ASP A 333 -27.66 -0.92 -9.60
N HIS A 334 -27.83 -2.13 -10.12
CA HIS A 334 -29.10 -2.64 -10.63
C HIS A 334 -29.61 -3.85 -9.83
N HIS A 335 -28.82 -4.34 -8.87
CA HIS A 335 -29.19 -5.42 -7.97
C HIS A 335 -30.18 -4.98 -6.89
N ARG A 336 -30.68 -5.98 -6.15
CA ARG A 336 -31.47 -5.72 -4.94
C ARG A 336 -30.65 -4.91 -3.94
N LEU A 337 -31.32 -3.99 -3.26
CA LEU A 337 -30.75 -3.36 -2.08
C LEU A 337 -30.63 -4.41 -0.97
N GLY A 338 -29.41 -4.65 -0.49
CA GLY A 338 -29.10 -5.67 0.50
C GLY A 338 -27.82 -5.32 1.25
N GLY A 339 -27.61 -5.89 2.43
CA GLY A 339 -26.34 -5.77 3.15
C GLY A 339 -26.22 -4.60 4.13
N SER A 340 -24.97 -4.28 4.49
CA SER A 340 -24.58 -3.45 5.64
C SER A 340 -23.94 -2.12 5.27
N LEU A 341 -24.09 -1.67 4.03
CA LEU A 341 -23.55 -0.39 3.57
C LEU A 341 -24.07 0.77 4.43
N LYS A 342 -23.14 1.52 5.01
CA LYS A 342 -23.40 2.68 5.84
C LYS A 342 -22.48 3.80 5.42
N SER A 343 -23.03 4.97 5.13
CA SER A 343 -22.25 6.19 4.91
C SER A 343 -22.33 7.09 6.14
N THR A 344 -21.26 7.84 6.39
CA THR A 344 -21.20 8.87 7.45
C THR A 344 -21.88 10.18 7.03
N GLY A 345 -21.96 10.45 5.73
CA GLY A 345 -22.63 11.61 5.14
C GLY A 345 -23.47 11.24 3.92
N PRO A 346 -24.11 12.22 3.27
CA PRO A 346 -24.85 12.02 2.03
C PRO A 346 -23.94 11.53 0.90
N ILE A 347 -24.41 10.55 0.13
CA ILE A 347 -23.71 9.97 -1.03
C ILE A 347 -24.64 9.97 -2.24
N ARG A 348 -24.09 9.95 -3.46
CA ARG A 348 -24.90 9.71 -4.65
C ARG A 348 -25.25 8.23 -4.71
N PHE A 349 -26.52 7.90 -4.84
CA PHE A 349 -26.96 6.51 -4.92
C PHE A 349 -27.93 6.37 -6.09
N ILE A 350 -27.50 5.73 -7.18
CA ILE A 350 -28.29 5.50 -8.38
C ILE A 350 -28.62 4.02 -8.43
N MET A 351 -29.91 3.71 -8.33
CA MET A 351 -30.41 2.34 -8.46
C MET A 351 -31.62 2.33 -9.36
N ASP A 352 -31.58 1.47 -10.37
CA ASP A 352 -32.68 1.26 -11.32
C ASP A 352 -32.70 -0.22 -11.72
N PRO A 353 -33.87 -0.89 -11.78
CA PRO A 353 -33.96 -2.31 -12.10
C PRO A 353 -33.81 -2.55 -13.61
N VAL A 354 -32.62 -2.25 -14.14
CA VAL A 354 -32.20 -2.54 -15.52
C VAL A 354 -31.40 -3.83 -15.61
N GLY A 355 -31.11 -4.28 -16.82
CA GLY A 355 -30.38 -5.52 -17.07
C GLY A 355 -28.88 -5.49 -16.73
N SER A 356 -28.25 -4.32 -16.69
CA SER A 356 -26.80 -4.16 -16.43
C SER A 356 -26.47 -2.78 -15.84
N THR A 357 -25.40 -2.67 -15.06
CA THR A 357 -24.88 -1.39 -14.57
C THR A 357 -24.32 -0.53 -15.71
N CYS A 358 -23.74 -1.12 -16.76
CA CYS A 358 -23.35 -0.38 -17.96
C CYS A 358 -24.52 0.35 -18.64
N THR A 359 -25.75 -0.15 -18.52
CA THR A 359 -26.96 0.56 -18.97
C THR A 359 -27.15 1.88 -18.20
N LEU A 360 -26.90 1.89 -16.88
CA LEU A 360 -26.95 3.12 -16.08
C LEU A 360 -25.90 4.12 -16.56
N VAL A 361 -24.66 3.68 -16.74
CA VAL A 361 -23.56 4.54 -17.18
C VAL A 361 -23.84 5.11 -18.58
N ALA A 362 -24.27 4.28 -19.53
CA ALA A 362 -24.62 4.72 -20.89
C ALA A 362 -25.76 5.75 -20.88
N ARG A 363 -26.75 5.57 -20.00
CA ARG A 363 -27.83 6.54 -19.80
C ARG A 363 -27.29 7.89 -19.36
N MET A 364 -26.32 7.89 -18.44
CA MET A 364 -25.71 9.12 -17.93
C MET A 364 -24.91 9.86 -19.00
N TYR A 365 -24.14 9.15 -19.83
CA TYR A 365 -23.49 9.74 -21.01
C TYR A 365 -24.51 10.46 -21.91
N ARG A 366 -25.59 9.76 -22.24
CA ARG A 366 -26.62 10.29 -23.13
C ARG A 366 -27.36 11.48 -22.52
N GLN A 367 -27.64 11.46 -21.21
CA GLN A 367 -28.30 12.56 -20.49
C GLN A 367 -27.43 13.82 -20.43
N GLU A 368 -26.12 13.67 -20.25
CA GLU A 368 -25.16 14.78 -20.24
C GLU A 368 -24.76 15.23 -21.66
N GLY A 369 -25.28 14.60 -22.71
CA GLY A 369 -24.92 14.90 -24.10
C GLY A 369 -23.45 14.60 -24.42
N LEU A 370 -22.88 13.59 -23.76
CA LEU A 370 -21.50 13.15 -23.96
C LEU A 370 -21.45 11.95 -24.91
N ASP A 371 -20.69 12.10 -25.99
CA ASP A 371 -20.39 10.99 -26.88
C ASP A 371 -19.27 10.11 -26.29
N PRO A 372 -19.48 8.79 -26.12
CA PRO A 372 -18.44 7.88 -25.68
C PRO A 372 -17.43 7.63 -26.80
N GLU A 373 -16.15 7.50 -26.46
CA GLU A 373 -15.16 7.02 -27.43
C GLU A 373 -15.48 5.57 -27.85
N PRO A 374 -15.13 5.14 -29.08
CA PRO A 374 -15.49 3.81 -29.58
C PRO A 374 -15.10 2.64 -28.67
N GLY A 375 -13.97 2.75 -27.97
CA GLY A 375 -13.53 1.75 -26.99
C GLY A 375 -14.42 1.71 -25.76
N ILE A 376 -14.76 2.88 -25.19
CA ILE A 376 -15.67 2.99 -24.04
C ILE A 376 -17.08 2.57 -24.42
N ALA A 377 -17.54 2.89 -25.63
CA ALA A 377 -18.84 2.45 -26.14
C ALA A 377 -18.93 0.92 -26.23
N LEU A 378 -17.91 0.27 -26.82
CA LEU A 378 -17.85 -1.19 -26.88
C LEU A 378 -17.70 -1.82 -25.49
N CYS A 379 -16.98 -1.17 -24.59
CA CYS A 379 -16.85 -1.59 -23.19
C CYS A 379 -18.22 -1.61 -22.50
N MET A 380 -18.97 -0.50 -22.54
CA MET A 380 -20.34 -0.46 -22.00
C MET A 380 -21.24 -1.49 -22.67
N ALA A 381 -21.18 -1.61 -24.01
CA ALA A 381 -21.97 -2.61 -24.72
C ALA A 381 -21.63 -4.04 -24.26
N SER A 382 -20.36 -4.33 -23.96
CA SER A 382 -19.94 -5.66 -23.48
C SER A 382 -20.53 -6.02 -22.12
N GLY A 383 -20.60 -5.07 -21.19
CA GLY A 383 -21.29 -5.27 -19.91
C GLY A 383 -22.78 -5.56 -20.10
N ILE A 384 -23.47 -4.75 -20.91
CA ILE A 384 -24.89 -4.97 -21.24
C ILE A 384 -25.08 -6.35 -21.88
N ILE A 385 -24.23 -6.73 -22.85
CA ILE A 385 -24.31 -8.01 -23.55
C ILE A 385 -24.11 -9.17 -22.57
N SER A 386 -23.16 -9.06 -21.65
CA SER A 386 -22.86 -10.07 -20.63
C SER A 386 -24.09 -10.38 -19.77
N ASP A 387 -24.67 -9.39 -19.08
CA ASP A 387 -25.71 -9.66 -18.08
C ASP A 387 -27.09 -9.89 -18.70
N THR A 388 -27.33 -9.28 -19.86
CA THR A 388 -28.60 -9.46 -20.57
C THR A 388 -28.59 -10.68 -21.48
N LEU A 389 -27.48 -11.42 -21.57
CA LEU A 389 -27.30 -12.51 -22.54
C LEU A 389 -27.66 -12.07 -23.97
N TYR A 390 -27.13 -10.92 -24.37
CA TYR A 390 -27.51 -10.21 -25.61
C TYR A 390 -29.05 -10.02 -25.72
N LEU A 391 -29.63 -9.39 -24.70
CA LEU A 391 -31.05 -9.02 -24.60
C LEU A 391 -32.05 -10.20 -24.49
N ARG A 392 -31.56 -11.41 -24.19
CA ARG A 392 -32.38 -12.63 -24.04
C ARG A 392 -32.69 -12.99 -22.58
N SER A 393 -31.94 -12.42 -21.63
CA SER A 393 -32.15 -12.62 -20.20
C SER A 393 -33.51 -12.08 -19.75
N PRO A 394 -34.19 -12.72 -18.78
CA PRO A 394 -35.43 -12.20 -18.20
C PRO A 394 -35.26 -10.85 -17.49
N THR A 395 -34.03 -10.44 -17.14
CA THR A 395 -33.73 -9.13 -16.55
C THR A 395 -33.66 -8.00 -17.57
N THR A 396 -33.70 -8.31 -18.87
CA THR A 396 -33.58 -7.32 -19.95
C THR A 396 -34.79 -6.39 -20.00
N THR A 397 -34.53 -5.08 -19.97
CA THR A 397 -35.52 -4.01 -20.09
C THR A 397 -35.46 -3.32 -21.45
N ASP A 398 -36.48 -2.51 -21.77
CA ASP A 398 -36.46 -1.69 -22.99
C ASP A 398 -35.37 -0.61 -22.98
N VAL A 399 -34.92 -0.21 -21.79
CA VAL A 399 -33.82 0.76 -21.66
C VAL A 399 -32.49 0.13 -22.07
N ASP A 400 -32.28 -1.16 -21.76
CA ASP A 400 -31.11 -1.91 -22.21
C ASP A 400 -31.09 -2.00 -23.74
N ARG A 401 -32.25 -2.29 -24.35
CA ARG A 401 -32.40 -2.35 -25.82
C ARG A 401 -32.06 -1.00 -26.48
N GLU A 402 -32.66 0.07 -25.97
CA GLU A 402 -32.47 1.42 -26.50
C GLU A 402 -31.02 1.89 -26.38
N LEU A 403 -30.38 1.64 -25.22
CA LEU A 403 -29.00 2.08 -25.00
C LEU A 403 -27.99 1.21 -25.73
N LEU A 404 -28.24 -0.09 -25.89
CA LEU A 404 -27.38 -0.94 -26.71
C LEU A 404 -27.43 -0.52 -28.20
N GLU A 405 -28.61 -0.19 -28.71
CA GLU A 405 -28.76 0.36 -30.07
C GLU A 405 -28.08 1.73 -30.21
N TRP A 406 -28.20 2.59 -29.20
CA TRP A 406 -27.47 3.87 -29.18
C TRP A 406 -25.94 3.67 -29.17
N LEU A 407 -25.42 2.73 -28.39
CA LEU A 407 -23.99 2.41 -28.32
C LEU A 407 -23.46 1.83 -29.63
N GLN A 408 -24.26 1.06 -30.38
CA GLN A 408 -23.91 0.55 -31.70
C GLN A 408 -23.43 1.66 -32.64
N GLY A 409 -24.00 2.86 -32.56
CA GLY A 409 -23.61 4.02 -33.38
C GLY A 409 -22.19 4.52 -33.16
N TYR A 410 -21.56 4.18 -32.03
CA TYR A 410 -20.18 4.56 -31.69
C TYR A 410 -19.20 3.40 -31.80
N CYS A 411 -19.71 2.16 -31.79
CA CYS A 411 -18.91 0.95 -31.97
C CYS A 411 -18.40 0.83 -33.41
N LYS A 412 -17.16 0.35 -33.55
CA LYS A 412 -16.56 0.05 -34.88
C LYS A 412 -16.87 -1.38 -35.36
N VAL A 413 -17.56 -2.16 -34.55
CA VAL A 413 -17.91 -3.56 -34.78
C VAL A 413 -19.43 -3.71 -34.71
N GLU A 414 -19.98 -4.66 -35.44
CA GLU A 414 -21.39 -5.04 -35.31
C GLU A 414 -21.58 -5.82 -34.01
N LEU A 415 -22.43 -5.30 -33.12
CA LEU A 415 -22.61 -5.87 -31.78
C LEU A 415 -23.21 -7.29 -31.83
N ALA A 416 -23.97 -7.63 -32.87
CA ALA A 416 -24.49 -8.98 -33.07
C ALA A 416 -23.39 -10.00 -33.34
N GLU A 417 -22.45 -9.69 -34.24
CA GLU A 417 -21.30 -10.55 -34.54
C GLU A 417 -20.36 -10.62 -33.34
N TYR A 418 -20.11 -9.46 -32.71
CA TYR A 418 -19.31 -9.37 -31.50
C TYR A 418 -19.88 -10.21 -30.35
N ALA A 419 -21.20 -10.18 -30.12
CA ALA A 419 -21.84 -10.96 -29.07
C ALA A 419 -21.68 -12.47 -29.30
N ASN A 420 -21.76 -12.91 -30.57
CA ASN A 420 -21.48 -14.30 -30.90
C ASN A 420 -20.04 -14.66 -30.53
N GLU A 421 -19.04 -13.88 -30.99
CA GLU A 421 -17.63 -14.12 -30.60
C GLU A 421 -17.43 -14.07 -29.08
N PHE A 422 -18.09 -13.15 -28.38
CA PHE A 422 -17.99 -12.97 -26.94
C PHE A 422 -18.48 -14.21 -26.16
N PHE A 423 -19.59 -14.81 -26.59
CA PHE A 423 -20.14 -16.01 -25.94
C PHE A 423 -19.46 -17.31 -26.37
N GLU A 424 -18.79 -17.34 -27.52
CA GLU A 424 -17.94 -18.48 -27.90
C GLU A 424 -16.74 -18.65 -26.97
N ILE A 425 -16.31 -17.58 -26.30
CA ILE A 425 -15.18 -17.60 -25.39
C ILE A 425 -15.59 -18.25 -24.06
N GLY A 426 -14.83 -19.27 -23.69
CA GLY A 426 -15.09 -20.10 -22.51
C GLY A 426 -16.14 -21.20 -22.71
N SER A 427 -16.66 -21.42 -23.93
CA SER A 427 -17.54 -22.58 -24.23
C SER A 427 -16.69 -23.82 -24.52
N ALA A 428 -16.59 -24.71 -23.55
CA ALA A 428 -15.92 -26.00 -23.69
C ALA A 428 -16.51 -26.79 -24.88
N LEU A 429 -17.84 -26.73 -25.06
CA LEU A 429 -18.56 -27.36 -26.15
C LEU A 429 -18.28 -26.77 -27.54
N ARG A 430 -17.60 -25.64 -27.68
CA ARG A 430 -17.11 -25.17 -29.00
C ARG A 430 -15.62 -25.32 -29.17
N SER A 431 -14.86 -25.05 -28.12
CA SER A 431 -13.39 -24.95 -28.23
C SER A 431 -12.65 -26.27 -28.05
N CYS A 432 -13.29 -27.29 -27.50
CA CYS A 432 -12.63 -28.54 -27.10
C CYS A 432 -13.15 -29.76 -27.87
N THR A 433 -12.26 -30.73 -28.10
CA THR A 433 -12.66 -32.07 -28.55
C THR A 433 -13.48 -32.76 -27.46
N PRO A 434 -14.34 -33.75 -27.79
CA PRO A 434 -15.15 -34.45 -26.79
C PRO A 434 -14.32 -35.00 -25.62
N ASP A 435 -13.15 -35.58 -25.92
CA ASP A 435 -12.25 -36.14 -24.90
C ASP A 435 -11.65 -35.06 -23.98
N LYS A 436 -11.45 -33.84 -24.49
CA LYS A 436 -10.99 -32.70 -23.68
C LYS A 436 -12.13 -32.13 -22.83
N VAL A 437 -13.34 -32.04 -23.37
CA VAL A 437 -14.54 -31.57 -22.64
C VAL A 437 -14.79 -32.44 -21.42
N VAL A 438 -14.81 -33.76 -21.58
CA VAL A 438 -15.05 -34.69 -20.46
C VAL A 438 -13.90 -34.72 -19.44
N ARG A 439 -12.76 -34.06 -19.72
CA ARG A 439 -11.59 -33.99 -18.84
C ARG A 439 -11.34 -32.60 -18.23
N GLU A 440 -12.07 -31.56 -18.63
CA GLU A 440 -11.77 -30.15 -18.31
C GLU A 440 -11.81 -29.82 -16.81
N ASP A 441 -12.93 -30.12 -16.14
CA ASP A 441 -13.02 -30.17 -14.67
C ASP A 441 -13.42 -31.58 -14.22
N CYS A 442 -12.65 -32.59 -14.62
CA CYS A 442 -12.86 -33.96 -14.17
C CYS A 442 -12.31 -34.17 -12.76
N LYS A 443 -13.14 -34.71 -11.86
CA LYS A 443 -12.70 -35.23 -10.55
C LYS A 443 -13.07 -36.70 -10.44
N GLN A 444 -12.09 -37.50 -10.04
CA GLN A 444 -12.28 -38.91 -9.71
C GLN A 444 -12.59 -39.05 -8.23
N PHE A 445 -13.46 -40.00 -7.90
CA PHE A 445 -13.92 -40.32 -6.56
C PHE A 445 -13.87 -41.83 -6.36
N GLU A 446 -13.75 -42.25 -5.10
CA GLU A 446 -13.80 -43.64 -4.69
C GLU A 446 -14.70 -43.76 -3.46
N GLU A 447 -15.75 -44.56 -3.55
CA GLU A 447 -16.72 -44.81 -2.48
C GLU A 447 -17.02 -46.30 -2.44
N ASN A 448 -16.98 -46.93 -1.25
CA ASN A 448 -17.21 -48.38 -1.08
C ASN A 448 -16.39 -49.29 -2.05
N GLY A 449 -15.18 -48.88 -2.42
CA GLY A 449 -14.31 -49.60 -3.37
C GLY A 449 -14.71 -49.47 -4.84
N ARG A 450 -15.71 -48.63 -5.15
CA ARG A 450 -16.16 -48.28 -6.50
C ARG A 450 -15.53 -46.95 -6.91
N ARG A 451 -14.88 -46.91 -8.08
CA ARG A 451 -14.24 -45.69 -8.62
C ARG A 451 -15.10 -45.09 -9.73
N PHE A 452 -15.34 -43.79 -9.68
CA PHE A 452 -16.12 -43.06 -10.69
C PHE A 452 -15.58 -41.65 -10.93
N SER A 453 -16.01 -40.98 -12.00
CA SER A 453 -15.65 -39.58 -12.26
C SER A 453 -16.85 -38.70 -12.53
N ILE A 454 -16.75 -37.42 -12.13
CA ILE A 454 -17.74 -36.39 -12.47
C ILE A 454 -17.02 -35.15 -12.97
N SER A 455 -17.28 -34.82 -14.23
CA SER A 455 -16.83 -33.62 -14.90
C SER A 455 -17.92 -32.55 -14.87
N GLN A 456 -17.53 -31.28 -14.81
CA GLN A 456 -18.46 -30.16 -14.86
C GLN A 456 -17.99 -29.15 -15.92
N ILE A 457 -18.93 -28.66 -16.73
CA ILE A 457 -18.71 -27.54 -17.65
C ILE A 457 -19.87 -26.56 -17.52
N GLU A 458 -19.61 -25.31 -17.85
CA GLU A 458 -20.60 -24.24 -17.83
C GLU A 458 -20.84 -23.76 -19.27
N GLU A 459 -22.10 -23.71 -19.67
CA GLU A 459 -22.51 -23.33 -21.03
C GLU A 459 -23.62 -22.29 -20.96
N ILE A 460 -23.73 -21.48 -22.01
CA ILE A 460 -24.82 -20.51 -22.16
C ILE A 460 -25.81 -21.10 -23.14
N GLY A 461 -26.89 -21.66 -22.60
CA GLY A 461 -27.84 -22.47 -23.37
C GLY A 461 -27.30 -23.86 -23.70
N LEU A 462 -28.20 -24.73 -24.16
CA LEU A 462 -27.93 -26.17 -24.31
C LEU A 462 -27.95 -26.64 -25.78
N ASP A 463 -28.11 -25.74 -26.75
CA ASP A 463 -28.22 -26.09 -28.17
C ASP A 463 -27.00 -26.89 -28.67
N LEU A 464 -25.79 -26.45 -28.30
CA LEU A 464 -24.53 -27.12 -28.64
C LEU A 464 -24.39 -28.48 -27.96
N PHE A 465 -24.95 -28.63 -26.76
CA PHE A 465 -24.96 -29.92 -26.08
C PHE A 465 -25.77 -30.92 -26.90
N TRP A 466 -26.95 -30.53 -27.39
CA TRP A 466 -27.80 -31.40 -28.21
C TRP A 466 -27.13 -31.80 -29.52
N GLU A 467 -26.39 -30.90 -30.16
CA GLU A 467 -25.62 -31.21 -31.38
C GLU A 467 -24.48 -32.20 -31.13
N ARG A 468 -23.86 -32.15 -29.95
CA ARG A 468 -22.66 -32.92 -29.58
C ARG A 468 -22.94 -34.09 -28.62
N GLN A 469 -24.19 -34.37 -28.28
CA GLN A 469 -24.55 -35.34 -27.25
C GLN A 469 -23.96 -36.74 -27.52
N THR A 470 -24.07 -37.23 -28.77
CA THR A 470 -23.60 -38.57 -29.14
C THR A 470 -22.09 -38.72 -28.97
N GLU A 471 -21.31 -37.72 -29.38
CA GLU A 471 -19.85 -37.77 -29.28
C GLU A 471 -19.35 -37.58 -27.83
N LEU A 472 -20.06 -36.79 -27.02
CA LEU A 472 -19.77 -36.64 -25.59
C LEU A 472 -20.07 -37.93 -24.82
N SER A 473 -21.18 -38.60 -25.12
CA SER A 473 -21.53 -39.89 -24.53
C SER A 473 -20.45 -40.94 -24.83
N GLN A 474 -19.99 -41.02 -26.08
CA GLN A 474 -18.90 -41.91 -26.47
C GLN A 474 -17.57 -41.56 -25.77
N ALA A 475 -17.27 -40.27 -25.58
CA ALA A 475 -16.09 -39.83 -24.86
C ALA A 475 -16.12 -40.19 -23.37
N LEU A 476 -17.29 -40.11 -22.72
CA LEU A 476 -17.47 -40.57 -21.34
C LEU A 476 -17.27 -42.08 -21.20
N VAL A 477 -17.75 -42.87 -22.16
CA VAL A 477 -17.51 -44.33 -22.17
C VAL A 477 -16.03 -44.64 -22.30
N ARG A 478 -15.33 -44.01 -23.26
CA ARG A 478 -13.87 -44.15 -23.42
C ARG A 478 -13.13 -43.75 -22.14
N LEU A 479 -13.49 -42.63 -21.53
CA LEU A 479 -12.90 -42.17 -20.27
C LEU A 479 -13.07 -43.21 -19.15
N SER A 480 -14.27 -43.81 -19.04
CA SER A 480 -14.55 -44.84 -18.03
C SER A 480 -13.71 -46.11 -18.25
N GLU A 481 -13.57 -46.55 -19.50
CA GLU A 481 -12.75 -47.72 -19.85
C GLU A 481 -11.25 -47.46 -19.66
N GLU A 482 -10.74 -46.31 -20.10
CA GLU A 482 -9.33 -45.92 -20.00
C GLU A 482 -8.86 -45.83 -18.54
N GLU A 483 -9.69 -45.31 -17.64
CA GLU A 483 -9.34 -45.05 -16.24
C GLU A 483 -9.77 -46.19 -15.28
N ASN A 484 -10.37 -47.26 -15.82
CA ASN A 484 -10.99 -48.37 -15.07
C ASN A 484 -11.99 -47.88 -14.02
N LEU A 485 -12.97 -47.10 -14.46
CA LEU A 485 -14.05 -46.54 -13.63
C LEU A 485 -15.37 -47.27 -13.89
N GLU A 486 -16.22 -47.37 -12.87
CA GLU A 486 -17.56 -47.94 -12.97
C GLU A 486 -18.48 -47.08 -13.85
N PHE A 487 -18.37 -45.75 -13.69
CA PHE A 487 -18.99 -44.78 -14.59
C PHE A 487 -18.24 -43.45 -14.58
N SER A 488 -18.49 -42.65 -15.62
CA SER A 488 -18.08 -41.26 -15.75
C SER A 488 -19.30 -40.42 -16.12
N ALA A 489 -19.44 -39.25 -15.50
CA ALA A 489 -20.55 -38.33 -15.75
C ALA A 489 -20.07 -36.93 -16.13
N LEU A 490 -20.85 -36.23 -16.95
CA LEU A 490 -20.65 -34.83 -17.33
C LEU A 490 -21.87 -34.01 -16.90
N LEU A 491 -21.66 -33.06 -16.00
CA LEU A 491 -22.64 -32.07 -15.59
C LEU A 491 -22.46 -30.81 -16.45
N VAL A 492 -23.38 -30.56 -17.38
CA VAL A 492 -23.43 -29.37 -18.22
C VAL A 492 -24.39 -28.37 -17.58
N THR A 493 -23.84 -27.36 -16.92
CA THR A 493 -24.62 -26.34 -16.22
C THR A 493 -24.94 -25.20 -17.17
N ASP A 494 -26.24 -24.96 -17.38
CA ASP A 494 -26.70 -23.80 -18.15
C ASP A 494 -26.74 -22.57 -17.23
N ILE A 495 -25.80 -21.66 -17.48
CA ILE A 495 -25.66 -20.42 -16.72
C ILE A 495 -26.93 -19.56 -16.82
N SER A 496 -27.72 -19.70 -17.88
CA SER A 496 -28.93 -18.89 -18.10
C SER A 496 -30.15 -19.37 -17.31
N SER A 497 -30.27 -20.66 -17.04
CA SER A 497 -31.48 -21.27 -16.46
C SER A 497 -31.31 -21.79 -15.02
N ASN A 498 -30.12 -21.68 -14.42
CA ASN A 498 -29.80 -22.21 -13.09
C ASN A 498 -30.10 -23.72 -12.94
N GLY A 499 -30.03 -24.46 -14.05
CA GLY A 499 -30.21 -25.90 -14.12
C GLY A 499 -29.06 -26.58 -14.86
N SER A 500 -28.97 -27.90 -14.75
CA SER A 500 -27.95 -28.67 -15.45
C SER A 500 -28.54 -29.85 -16.21
N LEU A 501 -27.85 -30.27 -17.26
CA LEU A 501 -27.98 -31.60 -17.83
C LEU A 501 -26.88 -32.50 -17.27
N LEU A 502 -27.23 -33.73 -16.89
CA LEU A 502 -26.29 -34.75 -16.47
C LEU A 502 -26.28 -35.88 -17.50
N LEU A 503 -25.16 -36.03 -18.18
CA LEU A 503 -24.91 -37.12 -19.13
C LEU A 503 -23.99 -38.15 -18.49
N MET A 504 -24.30 -39.44 -18.61
CA MET A 504 -23.53 -40.52 -17.94
C MET A 504 -23.06 -41.59 -18.94
N SER A 505 -21.88 -42.18 -18.70
CA SER A 505 -21.40 -43.34 -19.46
C SER A 505 -22.23 -44.59 -19.18
N SER A 506 -22.63 -44.75 -17.92
CA SER A 506 -23.37 -45.89 -17.35
C SER A 506 -24.08 -45.39 -16.09
N GLU A 507 -25.26 -45.95 -15.81
CA GLU A 507 -26.00 -45.67 -14.59
C GLU A 507 -25.40 -46.51 -13.44
N PRO A 508 -25.04 -45.91 -12.29
CA PRO A 508 -24.61 -46.69 -11.13
C PRO A 508 -25.77 -47.51 -10.57
N GLU A 509 -25.45 -48.58 -9.86
CA GLU A 509 -26.46 -49.38 -9.17
C GLU A 509 -27.27 -48.51 -8.18
N GLY A 510 -28.59 -48.62 -8.21
CA GLY A 510 -29.49 -47.81 -7.38
C GLY A 510 -29.83 -46.42 -7.95
N TRP A 511 -29.35 -46.05 -9.14
CA TRP A 511 -29.63 -44.74 -9.76
C TRP A 511 -31.12 -44.42 -9.91
N GLU A 512 -31.96 -45.44 -10.12
CA GLU A 512 -33.42 -45.32 -10.21
C GLU A 512 -34.05 -44.61 -8.99
N GLU A 513 -33.38 -44.62 -7.82
CA GLU A 513 -33.89 -44.02 -6.58
C GLU A 513 -33.75 -42.49 -6.51
N ILE A 514 -32.84 -41.87 -7.29
CA ILE A 514 -32.62 -40.41 -7.27
C ILE A 514 -33.78 -39.64 -7.96
N ASN A 515 -34.54 -40.31 -8.83
CA ASN A 515 -35.77 -39.78 -9.46
C ASN A 515 -35.61 -38.44 -10.21
N TYR A 516 -34.45 -38.19 -10.83
CA TYR A 516 -34.30 -37.06 -11.75
C TYR A 516 -35.04 -37.34 -13.08
N PRO A 517 -35.71 -36.34 -13.69
CA PRO A 517 -36.34 -36.50 -14.99
C PRO A 517 -35.33 -36.97 -16.05
N GLN A 518 -35.52 -38.18 -16.55
CA GLN A 518 -34.75 -38.71 -17.67
C GLN A 518 -35.31 -38.12 -18.97
N LEU A 519 -34.44 -37.48 -19.77
CA LEU A 519 -34.80 -36.92 -21.07
C LEU A 519 -34.57 -37.95 -22.18
N GLU A 520 -33.42 -38.63 -22.14
CA GLU A 520 -33.00 -39.69 -23.06
C GLU A 520 -32.16 -40.75 -22.32
N ASP A 521 -31.71 -41.80 -23.03
CA ASP A 521 -30.83 -42.84 -22.46
C ASP A 521 -29.61 -42.19 -21.78
N ARG A 522 -29.45 -42.41 -20.47
CA ARG A 522 -28.37 -41.88 -19.63
C ARG A 522 -28.23 -40.35 -19.60
N LEU A 523 -29.30 -39.62 -19.93
CA LEU A 523 -29.37 -38.16 -19.90
C LEU A 523 -30.49 -37.68 -18.99
N TYR A 524 -30.12 -36.89 -17.99
CA TYR A 524 -31.04 -36.41 -16.96
C TYR A 524 -31.07 -34.89 -16.87
N LYS A 525 -32.25 -34.34 -16.59
CA LYS A 525 -32.44 -32.92 -16.29
C LYS A 525 -32.40 -32.70 -14.79
N LEU A 526 -31.48 -31.86 -14.32
CA LEU A 526 -31.33 -31.53 -12.91
C LEU A 526 -31.71 -30.06 -12.68
N GLU A 527 -32.93 -29.84 -12.21
CA GLU A 527 -33.40 -28.50 -11.88
C GLU A 527 -32.76 -27.99 -10.58
N ASN A 528 -32.28 -26.75 -10.58
CA ASN A 528 -31.61 -26.09 -9.44
C ASN A 528 -30.31 -26.78 -8.96
N VAL A 529 -29.75 -27.71 -9.73
CA VAL A 529 -28.43 -28.28 -9.46
C VAL A 529 -27.40 -27.58 -10.34
N VAL A 530 -26.48 -26.89 -9.71
CA VAL A 530 -25.37 -26.16 -10.38
C VAL A 530 -24.01 -26.54 -9.80
N SER A 531 -23.97 -27.25 -8.67
CA SER A 531 -22.74 -27.63 -7.99
C SER A 531 -22.56 -29.13 -7.91
N ARG A 532 -21.54 -29.65 -8.63
CA ARG A 532 -21.07 -31.03 -8.46
C ARG A 532 -20.82 -31.37 -6.99
N LYS A 533 -20.05 -30.56 -6.26
CA LYS A 533 -19.55 -30.91 -4.92
C LYS A 533 -20.61 -30.82 -3.81
N LYS A 534 -21.47 -29.80 -3.85
CA LYS A 534 -22.44 -29.54 -2.76
C LYS A 534 -23.77 -30.26 -2.95
N GLN A 535 -24.15 -30.55 -4.20
CA GLN A 535 -25.50 -31.03 -4.52
C GLN A 535 -25.47 -32.43 -5.14
N LEU A 536 -24.67 -32.64 -6.20
CA LEU A 536 -24.69 -33.90 -6.93
C LEU A 536 -23.88 -35.03 -6.24
N LEU A 537 -22.65 -34.73 -5.80
CA LEU A 537 -21.75 -35.72 -5.20
C LEU A 537 -22.33 -36.36 -3.92
N PRO A 538 -22.92 -35.61 -2.97
CA PRO A 538 -23.51 -36.22 -1.77
C PRO A 538 -24.63 -37.21 -2.10
N LEU A 539 -25.42 -36.95 -3.15
CA LEU A 539 -26.48 -37.86 -3.59
C LEU A 539 -25.89 -39.16 -4.14
N ILE A 540 -24.89 -39.05 -5.03
CA ILE A 540 -24.19 -40.21 -5.61
C ILE A 540 -23.48 -41.03 -4.53
N SER A 541 -22.74 -40.39 -3.62
CA SER A 541 -22.08 -41.10 -2.51
C SER A 541 -23.11 -41.84 -1.64
N SER A 542 -24.25 -41.20 -1.32
CA SER A 542 -25.30 -41.85 -0.51
C SER A 542 -25.95 -43.06 -1.19
N LEU A 543 -26.05 -43.08 -2.51
CA LEU A 543 -26.53 -44.26 -3.24
C LEU A 543 -25.50 -45.40 -3.16
N LEU A 544 -24.24 -45.11 -3.46
CA LEU A 544 -23.17 -46.09 -3.49
C LEU A 544 -22.85 -46.64 -2.09
N GLU A 545 -23.15 -45.88 -1.03
CA GLU A 545 -23.11 -46.35 0.36
C GLU A 545 -24.16 -47.43 0.68
N ASN A 546 -25.34 -47.34 0.07
CA ASN A 546 -26.49 -48.21 0.37
C ASN A 546 -26.59 -49.44 -0.55
N SER A 547 -25.83 -49.51 -1.65
CA SER A 547 -25.75 -50.68 -2.52
C SER A 547 -24.77 -51.74 -1.97
N PRO A 548 -25.12 -53.04 -1.98
CA PRO A 548 -24.18 -54.09 -1.61
C PRO A 548 -22.97 -54.09 -2.57
N GLY A 549 -21.76 -53.98 -2.03
CA GLY A 549 -20.52 -53.94 -2.82
C GLY A 549 -20.36 -55.16 -3.75
N PRO A 550 -19.56 -55.04 -4.84
CA PRO A 550 -19.36 -56.14 -5.77
C PRO A 550 -18.68 -57.33 -5.05
N THR A 551 -19.25 -58.53 -5.18
CA THR A 551 -18.68 -59.80 -4.70
C THR A 551 -17.50 -60.27 -5.52
#